data_AF-A0A2M8JS68-F1
#
_entry.id   AF-A0A2M8JS68-F1
#
_cell.length_a   1.000
_cell.length_b   1.000
_cell.length_c   1.000
_cell.angle_alpha   90.00
_cell.angle_beta   90.00
_cell.angle_gamma   90.00
#
_symmetry.space_group_name_H-M   'P 1'
#
loop_
_entity.id
_entity.type
_entity.pdbx_description
1 polymer ?
#
loop_
_entity_poly.entity_id
_entity_poly.type
_entity_poly.pdbx_seq_one_letter_code
_entity_poly.pdbx_strand_id
1 'polypeptide(L)'
;MKKMLFAILAFSFLQISCNKEDDLTTDTFQVKIIKEICNDAIVQLVDSTSKANAENGFAFEGRTYNNVFFTTFSCADKVKMQTPTNDLTGLVITVKILKTPKEDPNCGRCLATVNSRPVKSNYIEVIGR
;
A
#
# COMPACT_ATOMS: atom_id res chain seq x y z
N MET A 1 41.76 -21.39 -44.52
CA MET A 1 40.87 -21.77 -43.39
C MET A 1 41.09 -20.73 -42.29
N LYS A 2 40.55 -19.50 -42.27
CA LYS A 2 39.21 -18.91 -42.43
C LYS A 2 38.17 -19.40 -41.41
N LYS A 3 38.15 -18.67 -40.28
CA LYS A 3 37.08 -18.49 -39.27
C LYS A 3 36.89 -19.72 -38.39
N MET A 4 36.90 -19.62 -37.06
CA MET A 4 35.87 -18.90 -36.32
C MET A 4 36.38 -18.59 -34.89
N LEU A 5 36.75 -17.32 -34.70
CA LEU A 5 36.75 -16.63 -33.42
C LEU A 5 35.28 -16.57 -32.90
N PHE A 6 35.11 -16.41 -31.58
CA PHE A 6 33.88 -16.09 -30.85
C PHE A 6 32.91 -17.25 -30.56
N ALA A 7 33.17 -18.04 -29.51
CA ALA A 7 32.16 -18.96 -28.98
C ALA A 7 32.13 -19.12 -27.45
N ILE A 8 32.75 -18.23 -26.66
CA ILE A 8 32.68 -18.31 -25.18
C ILE A 8 32.52 -16.91 -24.55
N LEU A 9 31.71 -16.06 -25.18
CA LEU A 9 31.35 -14.74 -24.66
C LEU A 9 29.83 -14.60 -24.43
N ALA A 10 29.14 -15.74 -24.25
CA ALA A 10 27.70 -15.81 -24.07
C ALA A 10 27.25 -16.33 -22.69
N PHE A 11 28.19 -16.56 -21.75
CA PHE A 11 27.85 -17.08 -20.42
C PHE A 11 27.77 -16.01 -19.32
N SER A 12 28.00 -14.74 -19.63
CA SER A 12 28.09 -13.65 -18.64
C SER A 12 26.83 -12.79 -18.49
N PHE A 13 25.75 -13.06 -19.23
CA PHE A 13 24.53 -12.22 -19.19
C PHE A 13 23.36 -12.76 -18.35
N LEU A 14 23.54 -13.84 -17.60
CA LEU A 14 22.48 -14.37 -16.71
C LEU A 14 22.50 -13.81 -15.28
N GLN A 15 23.35 -12.81 -14.99
CA GLN A 15 23.23 -12.02 -13.76
C GLN A 15 22.23 -10.88 -14.00
N ILE A 16 20.99 -11.21 -14.42
CA ILE A 16 19.85 -10.33 -14.14
C ILE A 16 19.68 -10.43 -12.63
N SER A 17 20.44 -9.62 -11.91
CA SER A 17 20.20 -9.36 -10.50
C SER A 17 18.77 -8.86 -10.43
N CYS A 18 17.86 -9.75 -10.03
CA CYS A 18 16.57 -9.41 -9.51
C CYS A 18 16.87 -8.66 -8.20
N ASN A 19 17.26 -7.40 -8.31
CA ASN A 19 17.24 -6.48 -7.19
C ASN A 19 15.77 -6.32 -6.87
N LYS A 20 15.29 -7.21 -5.99
CA LYS A 20 14.09 -6.94 -5.22
C LYS A 20 14.46 -5.68 -4.45
N GLU A 21 14.00 -4.53 -4.93
CA GLU A 21 14.17 -3.29 -4.19
C GLU A 21 13.49 -3.51 -2.86
N ASP A 22 14.29 -3.68 -1.81
CA ASP A 22 13.79 -3.84 -0.47
C ASP A 22 12.85 -2.67 -0.15
N ASP A 23 11.67 -3.04 0.37
CA ASP A 23 10.65 -2.13 0.89
C ASP A 23 11.35 -1.13 1.82
N LEU A 24 11.27 0.16 1.48
CA LEU A 24 12.12 1.21 2.06
C LEU A 24 11.91 1.47 3.55
N THR A 25 10.99 0.79 4.23
CA THR A 25 10.80 0.90 5.68
C THR A 25 10.34 -0.43 6.28
N THR A 26 11.14 -1.04 7.14
CA THR A 26 10.71 -2.12 8.07
C THR A 26 9.77 -1.61 9.16
N ASP A 27 9.67 -0.29 9.30
CA ASP A 27 8.88 0.34 10.35
C ASP A 27 7.40 0.16 10.10
N THR A 28 6.75 -0.46 11.08
CA THR A 28 5.30 -0.63 11.10
C THR A 28 4.68 0.39 12.03
N PHE A 29 3.47 0.83 11.71
CA PHE A 29 2.73 1.80 12.53
C PHE A 29 1.23 1.52 12.43
N GLN A 30 0.49 2.06 13.39
CA GLN A 30 -0.95 1.85 13.45
C GLN A 30 -1.72 2.95 12.72
N VAL A 31 -2.75 2.53 12.00
CA VAL A 31 -3.73 3.42 11.38
C VAL A 31 -5.15 2.98 11.72
N LYS A 32 -6.04 3.95 11.85
CA LYS A 32 -7.48 3.76 12.00
C LYS A 32 -8.16 4.01 10.66
N ILE A 33 -9.00 3.09 10.21
CA ILE A 33 -9.79 3.24 9.00
C ILE A 33 -10.92 4.26 9.28
N ILE A 34 -10.97 5.32 8.48
CA ILE A 34 -12.04 6.33 8.54
C ILE A 34 -13.19 5.97 7.60
N LYS A 35 -12.85 5.48 6.41
CA LYS A 35 -13.80 5.00 5.41
C LYS A 35 -13.10 4.00 4.50
N GLU A 36 -13.81 2.95 4.09
CA GLU A 36 -13.39 2.06 3.01
C GLU A 36 -14.54 1.83 2.04
N ILE A 37 -14.25 1.94 0.75
CA ILE A 37 -15.15 1.60 -0.35
C ILE A 37 -14.33 0.91 -1.41
N CYS A 38 -14.61 -0.36 -1.68
CA CYS A 38 -13.97 -1.11 -2.77
C CYS A 38 -12.43 -1.07 -2.72
N ASN A 39 -11.91 -1.28 -1.52
CA ASN A 39 -10.50 -1.30 -1.15
C ASN A 39 -9.84 0.08 -1.08
N ASP A 40 -10.45 1.11 -1.66
CA ASP A 40 -10.02 2.48 -1.47
C ASP A 40 -10.39 2.93 -0.06
N ALA A 41 -9.41 3.44 0.66
CA ALA A 41 -9.55 3.76 2.06
C ALA A 41 -8.92 5.10 2.42
N ILE A 42 -9.61 5.77 3.35
CA ILE A 42 -9.09 6.92 4.08
C ILE A 42 -8.67 6.39 5.43
N VAL A 43 -7.39 6.53 5.77
CA VAL A 43 -6.84 6.04 7.03
C VAL A 43 -6.22 7.19 7.81
N GLN A 44 -6.30 7.12 9.14
CA GLN A 44 -5.76 8.10 10.07
C GLN A 44 -4.64 7.48 10.89
N LEU A 45 -3.48 8.13 10.96
CA LEU A 45 -2.40 7.70 11.84
C LEU A 45 -2.87 7.70 13.30
N VAL A 46 -2.61 6.61 14.01
CA VAL A 46 -2.80 6.53 15.47
C VAL A 46 -1.59 7.16 16.17
N ASP A 47 -0.38 6.91 15.65
CA ASP A 47 0.87 7.38 16.22
C ASP A 47 1.55 8.51 15.43
N SER A 48 2.43 9.24 16.10
CA SER A 48 3.11 10.41 15.52
C SER A 48 4.33 10.09 14.65
N THR A 49 4.79 8.83 14.64
CA THR A 49 6.01 8.34 13.99
C THR A 49 6.00 8.42 12.46
N SER A 50 4.86 8.75 11.84
CA SER A 50 4.73 8.77 10.38
C SER A 50 4.02 10.01 9.83
N LYS A 51 4.02 11.13 10.57
CA LYS A 51 3.33 12.38 10.18
C LYS A 51 3.72 12.89 8.78
N ALA A 52 4.94 12.64 8.32
CA ALA A 52 5.38 13.02 6.97
C ALA A 52 4.54 12.36 5.86
N ASN A 53 3.94 11.19 6.14
CA ASN A 53 3.14 10.42 5.20
C ASN A 53 1.67 10.86 5.17
N ALA A 54 1.27 11.77 6.07
CA ALA A 54 -0.12 12.17 6.24
C ALA A 54 -0.31 13.68 6.16
N GLU A 55 -1.53 14.11 5.90
CA GLU A 55 -1.93 15.51 5.83
C GLU A 55 -2.92 15.87 6.94
N ASN A 56 -3.02 17.18 7.20
CA ASN A 56 -3.90 17.75 8.22
C ASN A 56 -4.99 18.58 7.56
N GLY A 57 -6.12 18.74 8.24
CA GLY A 57 -7.22 19.59 7.78
C GLY A 57 -8.10 18.98 6.69
N PHE A 58 -8.06 17.67 6.47
CA PHE A 58 -8.88 17.01 5.47
C PHE A 58 -10.36 17.00 5.90
N ALA A 59 -11.23 17.65 5.12
CA ALA A 59 -12.65 17.71 5.40
C ALA A 59 -13.41 16.55 4.73
N PHE A 60 -14.12 15.75 5.52
CA PHE A 60 -14.89 14.60 5.06
C PHE A 60 -16.13 14.38 5.92
N GLU A 61 -17.29 14.16 5.27
CA GLU A 61 -18.58 13.90 5.94
C GLU A 61 -18.90 14.89 7.10
N GLY A 62 -18.60 16.19 6.90
CA GLY A 62 -18.87 17.25 7.88
C GLY A 62 -17.88 17.32 9.05
N ARG A 63 -16.77 16.57 9.00
CA ARG A 63 -15.71 16.57 10.02
C ARG A 63 -14.35 16.91 9.40
N THR A 64 -13.46 17.48 10.20
CA THR A 64 -12.08 17.73 9.83
C THR A 64 -11.16 16.71 10.49
N TYR A 65 -10.38 16.01 9.67
CA TYR A 65 -9.44 15.00 10.10
C TYR A 65 -7.99 15.46 9.96
N ASN A 66 -7.16 15.06 10.92
CA ASN A 66 -5.73 15.32 10.95
C ASN A 66 -4.96 14.01 10.88
N ASN A 67 -3.76 14.08 10.32
CA ASN A 67 -2.87 12.94 10.06
C ASN A 67 -3.55 11.82 9.26
N VAL A 68 -4.24 12.19 8.18
CA VAL A 68 -4.85 11.22 7.26
C VAL A 68 -4.08 11.07 5.96
N PHE A 69 -4.22 9.92 5.32
CA PHE A 69 -3.79 9.71 3.95
C PHE A 69 -4.72 8.72 3.24
N PHE A 70 -4.69 8.76 1.92
CA PHE A 70 -5.40 7.84 1.05
C PHE A 70 -4.57 6.59 0.77
N THR A 71 -5.22 5.44 0.68
CA THR A 71 -4.57 4.19 0.27
C THR A 71 -5.57 3.26 -0.42
N THR A 72 -5.05 2.23 -1.07
CA THR A 72 -5.85 1.15 -1.65
C THR A 72 -5.34 -0.18 -1.10
N PHE A 73 -6.21 -0.91 -0.40
CA PHE A 73 -5.89 -2.23 0.12
C PHE A 73 -5.80 -3.27 -1.01
N SER A 74 -4.86 -4.21 -0.89
CA SER A 74 -4.90 -5.42 -1.71
C SER A 74 -5.95 -6.41 -1.18
N CYS A 75 -6.37 -7.37 -1.99
CA CYS A 75 -7.27 -8.43 -1.50
C CYS A 75 -6.59 -9.26 -0.40
N ALA A 76 -5.28 -9.49 -0.51
CA ALA A 76 -4.49 -10.12 0.54
C ALA A 76 -4.52 -9.34 1.87
N ASP A 77 -4.55 -8.00 1.82
CA ASP A 77 -4.68 -7.18 3.03
C ASP A 77 -6.04 -7.37 3.69
N LYS A 78 -7.12 -7.45 2.89
CA LYS A 78 -8.47 -7.65 3.44
C LYS A 78 -8.62 -8.95 4.23
N VAL A 79 -7.92 -10.01 3.82
CA VAL A 79 -7.90 -11.28 4.56
C VAL A 79 -7.33 -11.10 5.97
N LYS A 80 -6.38 -10.18 6.15
CA LYS A 80 -5.78 -9.87 7.46
C LYS A 80 -6.66 -8.94 8.31
N MET A 81 -7.65 -8.28 7.71
CA MET A 81 -8.58 -7.35 8.36
C MET A 81 -9.97 -7.97 8.60
N GLN A 82 -10.10 -9.30 8.57
CA GLN A 82 -11.38 -9.96 8.76
C GLN A 82 -12.04 -9.54 10.07
N THR A 83 -13.28 -9.06 9.96
CA THR A 83 -14.13 -8.74 11.12
C THR A 83 -15.51 -9.40 10.94
N PRO A 84 -16.30 -9.53 12.02
CA PRO A 84 -17.68 -10.02 11.92
C PRO A 84 -18.57 -9.16 11.01
N THR A 85 -18.18 -7.90 10.77
CA THR A 85 -18.89 -6.96 9.89
C THR A 85 -18.09 -6.69 8.61
N ASN A 86 -18.80 -6.44 7.52
CA ASN A 86 -18.15 -5.97 6.29
C ASN A 86 -17.71 -4.50 6.39
N ASP A 87 -18.22 -3.75 7.37
CA ASP A 87 -17.78 -2.38 7.64
C ASP A 87 -16.47 -2.40 8.43
N LEU A 88 -15.42 -1.83 7.84
CA LEU A 88 -14.10 -1.67 8.45
C LEU A 88 -13.93 -0.31 9.13
N THR A 89 -14.94 0.56 9.12
CA THR A 89 -14.88 1.89 9.73
C THR A 89 -14.54 1.80 11.20
N GLY A 90 -13.50 2.52 11.61
CA GLY A 90 -12.98 2.56 12.98
C GLY A 90 -12.03 1.44 13.35
N LEU A 91 -11.82 0.44 12.47
CA LEU A 91 -10.84 -0.61 12.70
C LEU A 91 -9.43 -0.02 12.74
N VAL A 92 -8.67 -0.38 13.77
CA VAL A 92 -7.25 -0.08 13.87
C VAL A 92 -6.46 -1.27 13.33
N ILE A 93 -5.49 -1.00 12.47
CA ILE A 93 -4.63 -1.98 11.82
C ILE A 93 -3.18 -1.54 11.88
N THR A 94 -2.27 -2.51 11.86
CA THR A 94 -0.83 -2.29 11.75
C THR A 94 -0.41 -2.40 10.29
N VAL A 95 0.30 -1.38 9.79
CA VAL A 95 0.69 -1.26 8.37
C VAL A 95 2.16 -0.90 8.24
N LYS A 96 2.74 -1.19 7.08
CA LYS A 96 4.00 -0.58 6.60
C LYS A 96 3.76 0.13 5.28
N ILE A 97 4.57 1.15 4.98
CA ILE A 97 4.53 1.82 3.68
C ILE A 97 5.37 1.06 2.66
N LEU A 98 4.85 0.99 1.44
CA LEU A 98 5.50 0.40 0.28
C LEU A 98 5.89 1.48 -0.72
N LYS A 99 6.91 1.20 -1.55
CA LYS A 99 7.25 2.08 -2.69
C LYS A 99 6.25 1.95 -3.83
N THR A 100 5.79 0.73 -4.07
CA THR A 100 4.94 0.35 -5.18
C THR A 100 3.66 -0.30 -4.66
N PRO A 101 2.55 -0.22 -5.41
CA PRO A 101 1.34 -0.92 -5.03
C PRO A 101 1.58 -2.42 -5.06
N LYS A 102 1.00 -3.14 -4.11
CA LYS A 102 0.97 -4.59 -4.14
C LYS A 102 0.03 -5.04 -5.26
N GLU A 103 0.58 -5.63 -6.31
CA GLU A 103 -0.24 -6.18 -7.39
C GLU A 103 -0.91 -7.47 -6.94
N ASP A 104 -2.23 -7.55 -7.14
CA ASP A 104 -3.01 -8.76 -6.94
C ASP A 104 -3.90 -8.99 -8.18
N PRO A 105 -3.47 -9.84 -9.12
CA PRO A 105 -4.17 -10.04 -10.40
C PRO A 105 -5.54 -10.69 -10.22
N ASN A 106 -5.82 -11.29 -9.06
CA ASN A 106 -7.10 -11.93 -8.75
C ASN A 106 -8.04 -11.01 -7.97
N CYS A 107 -7.63 -9.77 -7.70
CA CYS A 107 -8.41 -8.83 -6.93
C CYS A 107 -9.35 -8.03 -7.85
N GLY A 108 -10.64 -8.34 -7.80
CA GLY A 108 -11.66 -7.56 -8.51
C GLY A 108 -11.67 -6.12 -8.01
N ARG A 109 -11.41 -5.16 -8.90
CA ARG A 109 -11.57 -3.73 -8.61
C ARG A 109 -13.00 -3.33 -8.95
N CYS A 110 -13.72 -2.83 -7.96
CA CYS A 110 -15.01 -2.20 -8.19
C CYS A 110 -14.78 -0.77 -8.72
N LEU A 111 -15.73 -0.22 -9.50
CA LEU A 111 -15.62 1.13 -10.09
C LEU A 111 -15.95 2.26 -9.10
N ALA A 112 -16.45 1.93 -7.92
CA ALA A 112 -16.74 2.92 -6.88
C ALA A 112 -15.47 3.27 -6.10
N THR A 113 -15.36 4.55 -5.74
CA THR A 113 -14.29 5.10 -4.90
C THR A 113 -14.91 6.08 -3.90
N VAL A 114 -14.11 6.55 -2.95
CA VAL A 114 -14.53 7.61 -2.02
C VAL A 114 -14.79 8.92 -2.77
N ASN A 115 -15.87 9.61 -2.44
CA ASN A 115 -16.29 10.85 -3.09
C ASN A 115 -15.32 12.04 -2.90
N SER A 116 -14.51 11.99 -1.84
CA SER A 116 -13.44 12.92 -1.53
C SER A 116 -12.30 12.13 -0.89
N ARG A 117 -11.05 12.47 -1.22
CA ARG A 117 -9.86 11.80 -0.70
C ARG A 117 -8.78 12.79 -0.28
N PRO A 118 -7.94 12.45 0.70
CA PRO A 118 -6.73 13.19 1.00
C PRO A 118 -5.83 13.36 -0.23
N VAL A 119 -5.07 14.45 -0.29
CA VAL A 119 -4.07 14.69 -1.37
C VAL A 119 -2.90 13.73 -1.21
N LYS A 120 -2.44 13.51 0.04
CA LYS A 120 -1.42 12.50 0.32
C LYS A 120 -1.97 11.09 0.16
N SER A 121 -1.25 10.29 -0.62
CA SER A 121 -1.54 8.90 -0.89
C SER A 121 -0.30 8.05 -0.66
N ASN A 122 -0.44 6.91 0.01
CA ASN A 122 0.65 5.95 0.21
C ASN A 122 0.19 4.54 -0.14
N TYR A 123 1.10 3.74 -0.70
CA TYR A 123 0.90 2.30 -0.78
C TYR A 123 1.25 1.68 0.56
N ILE A 124 0.43 0.74 1.01
CA ILE A 124 0.67 0.05 2.29
C ILE A 124 0.56 -1.45 2.12
N GLU A 125 1.17 -2.17 3.05
CA GLU A 125 0.84 -3.56 3.34
C GLU A 125 0.29 -3.65 4.76
N VAL A 126 -0.83 -4.38 4.92
CA VAL A 126 -1.39 -4.69 6.23
C VAL A 126 -0.59 -5.83 6.84
N ILE A 127 -0.10 -5.63 8.05
CA ILE A 127 0.66 -6.63 8.81
C ILE A 127 -0.26 -7.42 9.73
N GLY A 128 -1.22 -6.75 10.36
CA GLY A 128 -2.19 -7.36 11.27
C GLY A 128 -3.17 -6.34 11.86
N ARG A 129 -4.03 -6.82 12.75
CA ARG A 129 -4.96 -6.01 13.54
C ARG A 129 -4.45 -5.88 14.97
#